data_AF-A0A409WJQ1-F1
#
_entry.id   AF-A0A409WJQ1-F1
#
_cell.length_a   1.000
_cell.length_b   1.000
_cell.length_c   1.000
_cell.angle_alpha   90.00
_cell.angle_beta   90.00
_cell.angle_gamma   90.00
#
_symmetry.space_group_name_H-M   'P 1'
#
loop_
_entity.id
_entity.type
_entity.pdbx_description
1 polymer ?
#
loop_
_entity_poly.entity_id
_entity_poly.type
_entity_poly.pdbx_seq_one_letter_code
_entity_poly.pdbx_strand_id
1 'polypeptide(L)'
;MSPSPAPSSRSSASYSDSSREPFTGDSSFGKGRRRSPRIGANNSKSGGIVHNSGRGLCRLRNVSTGGITKDKEAMCEHVQTARTSLPVSQWKVRSAAFQHPRVPTVPSCVQRAIETGASRSSGSSHKGMNTDPIIMLSVYCNETTHSKASICVLEGLLDGLFRAKESHLLNFTLPFTDLAKRQEIKQLQAFNSLMRDFLGSRTNCRFVLLLQTHADPISGDLLFGPNKVTSLDMILRQLLTLPPTGCGNSILLLNSCGGFIKHNKDKLPHIATEFGFNAIFGLTGHSVDPLLVSKSLFYNIIDLHLVGGESLQKVLQRSANTELLSHTSITAYIQGSVYTLVGASLRHRPNGVPICCPQCEQPASFVSLSCNNTIAKFRCRQLFHDPHSSPRHWKETLLLSDDTRVVGELNGCRYIMAKESMPKELE
;
A
#
# COMPACT_ATOMS: atom_id res chain seq x y z
N MET A 1 32.67 21.34 51.83
CA MET A 1 32.25 21.21 50.42
C MET A 1 30.79 20.80 50.43
N SER A 2 29.90 21.73 50.13
CA SER A 2 28.45 21.53 50.21
C SER A 2 27.92 20.98 48.87
N PRO A 3 27.02 19.98 48.85
CA PRO A 3 26.48 19.47 47.60
C PRO A 3 25.39 20.41 47.06
N SER A 4 25.43 20.64 45.74
CA SER A 4 24.44 21.42 45.00
C SER A 4 23.11 20.66 44.89
N PRO A 5 21.95 21.34 44.93
CA PRO A 5 20.65 20.71 44.77
C PRO A 5 20.30 20.48 43.28
N ALA A 6 19.60 19.39 43.01
CA ALA A 6 19.09 19.01 41.70
C ALA A 6 18.01 19.99 41.19
N PRO A 7 17.90 20.21 39.87
CA PRO A 7 16.88 21.09 39.31
C PRO A 7 15.50 20.42 39.29
N SER A 8 14.54 21.24 39.67
CA SER A 8 13.11 20.97 39.82
C SER A 8 12.40 20.74 38.49
N SER A 9 11.54 19.73 38.50
CA SER A 9 10.52 19.41 37.50
C SER A 9 9.55 20.58 37.27
N ARG A 10 9.32 20.94 36.00
CA ARG A 10 8.22 21.84 35.61
C ARG A 10 7.36 21.28 34.47
N SER A 11 6.06 21.40 34.72
CA SER A 11 4.92 21.59 33.82
C SER A 11 4.59 20.50 32.78
N SER A 12 3.65 19.65 33.19
CA SER A 12 2.65 18.99 32.36
C SER A 12 1.82 20.02 31.58
N ALA A 13 1.98 20.05 30.26
CA ALA A 13 1.08 20.72 29.35
C ALA A 13 -0.01 19.73 28.92
N SER A 14 -1.22 20.00 29.39
CA SER A 14 -2.47 19.42 28.88
C SER A 14 -2.69 19.90 27.44
N TYR A 15 -2.66 18.99 26.46
CA TYR A 15 -3.14 19.27 25.11
C TYR A 15 -4.42 18.52 24.83
N SER A 16 -5.40 19.31 24.41
CA SER A 16 -6.76 19.01 24.04
C SER A 16 -6.82 18.12 22.79
N ASP A 17 -7.49 16.99 22.98
CA ASP A 17 -7.99 16.07 21.96
C ASP A 17 -8.91 16.81 20.97
N SER A 18 -8.45 16.93 19.73
CA SER A 18 -9.21 17.51 18.61
C SER A 18 -9.22 16.52 17.46
N SER A 19 -9.89 15.39 17.69
CA SER A 19 -10.22 14.42 16.64
C SER A 19 -11.68 13.96 16.77
N ARG A 20 -12.59 14.82 16.33
CA ARG A 20 -14.00 14.46 16.07
C ARG A 20 -14.50 15.24 14.86
N GLU A 21 -14.45 14.62 13.69
CA GLU A 21 -15.24 15.05 12.54
C GLU A 21 -16.71 14.64 12.78
N PRO A 22 -17.69 15.55 12.65
CA PRO A 22 -19.07 15.14 12.49
C PRO A 22 -19.43 15.08 11.00
N PHE A 23 -19.81 13.89 10.54
CA PHE A 23 -20.70 13.76 9.39
C PHE A 23 -22.08 14.28 9.77
N THR A 24 -22.50 15.39 9.19
CA THR A 24 -23.91 15.80 9.18
C THR A 24 -24.45 15.71 7.76
N GLY A 25 -25.45 14.85 7.58
CA GLY A 25 -26.21 14.73 6.34
C GLY A 25 -27.15 15.91 6.13
N ASP A 26 -27.23 16.37 4.89
CA ASP A 26 -28.23 17.33 4.45
C ASP A 26 -29.50 16.61 3.99
N SER A 27 -30.62 16.94 4.63
CA SER A 27 -31.96 16.69 4.09
C SER A 27 -32.90 17.87 4.34
N SER A 28 -33.05 18.67 3.27
CA SER A 28 -34.31 19.07 2.62
C SER A 28 -35.35 20.03 3.26
N PHE A 29 -35.90 20.87 2.37
CA PHE A 29 -37.12 21.70 2.38
C PHE A 29 -37.06 23.08 3.05
N GLY A 30 -37.50 24.21 2.45
CA GLY A 30 -38.03 24.49 1.12
C GLY A 30 -38.69 25.88 1.02
N LYS A 31 -38.95 26.29 -0.24
CA LYS A 31 -39.99 27.21 -0.77
C LYS A 31 -39.82 28.74 -0.81
N GLY A 32 -39.95 29.25 -2.05
CA GLY A 32 -40.61 30.51 -2.45
C GLY A 32 -39.66 31.52 -3.12
N ARG A 33 -39.92 32.18 -4.26
CA ARG A 33 -41.09 32.36 -5.14
C ARG A 33 -40.61 32.81 -6.54
N ARG A 34 -41.36 32.34 -7.55
CA ARG A 34 -41.66 32.86 -8.91
C ARG A 34 -41.02 34.19 -9.40
N ARG A 35 -40.57 34.19 -10.66
CA ARG A 35 -41.17 34.95 -11.79
C ARG A 35 -40.57 34.50 -13.15
N SER A 36 -41.44 34.23 -14.12
CA SER A 36 -41.17 34.23 -15.57
C SER A 36 -42.03 35.32 -16.22
N PRO A 37 -41.64 35.85 -17.38
CA PRO A 37 -42.34 35.53 -18.64
C PRO A 37 -41.35 35.31 -19.82
N ARG A 38 -41.50 34.23 -20.62
CA ARG A 38 -42.23 34.08 -21.91
C ARG A 38 -41.52 34.64 -23.18
N ILE A 39 -41.24 33.67 -24.08
CA ILE A 39 -41.46 33.61 -25.54
C ILE A 39 -40.46 34.32 -26.48
N GLY A 40 -39.89 33.49 -27.37
CA GLY A 40 -39.36 33.86 -28.68
C GLY A 40 -38.92 32.60 -29.43
N ALA A 41 -39.78 32.08 -30.31
CA ALA A 41 -39.56 30.91 -31.15
C ALA A 41 -38.60 31.23 -32.31
N ASN A 42 -37.85 30.23 -32.79
CA ASN A 42 -37.87 29.86 -34.22
C ASN A 42 -37.21 28.51 -34.50
N ASN A 43 -37.92 27.74 -35.33
CA ASN A 43 -37.54 26.48 -35.93
C ASN A 43 -36.36 26.62 -36.89
N SER A 44 -35.59 25.54 -37.06
CA SER A 44 -35.15 25.07 -38.39
C SER A 44 -34.80 23.58 -38.32
N LYS A 45 -35.45 22.82 -39.22
CA LYS A 45 -35.32 21.38 -39.48
C LYS A 45 -34.05 21.08 -40.29
N SER A 46 -33.42 19.93 -39.99
CA SER A 46 -32.89 18.92 -40.92
C SER A 46 -31.97 18.00 -40.09
N GLY A 47 -32.20 16.71 -39.93
CA GLY A 47 -32.29 15.69 -40.98
C GLY A 47 -30.97 14.91 -40.97
N GLY A 48 -30.95 13.69 -40.44
CA GLY A 48 -29.73 12.88 -40.36
C GLY A 48 -29.93 11.57 -39.61
N ILE A 49 -30.23 10.52 -40.38
CA ILE A 49 -30.37 9.12 -39.96
C ILE A 49 -29.00 8.57 -39.57
N VAL A 50 -28.84 8.06 -38.34
CA VAL A 50 -27.76 7.12 -38.00
C VAL A 50 -28.30 6.05 -37.05
N HIS A 51 -28.15 4.80 -37.47
CA HIS A 51 -28.43 3.59 -36.70
C HIS A 51 -27.64 3.58 -35.39
N ASN A 52 -28.32 3.33 -34.27
CA ASN A 52 -27.67 2.95 -33.03
C ASN A 52 -28.44 1.80 -32.38
N SER A 53 -27.87 0.61 -32.48
CA SER A 53 -28.28 -0.60 -31.76
C SER A 53 -27.99 -0.41 -30.26
N GLY A 54 -29.00 0.08 -29.55
CA GLY A 54 -29.02 0.32 -28.12
C GLY A 54 -29.32 -0.94 -27.32
N ARG A 55 -28.50 -1.14 -26.29
CA ARG A 55 -28.46 -2.24 -25.33
C ARG A 55 -29.74 -2.35 -24.50
N GLY A 56 -30.09 -3.59 -24.17
CA GLY A 56 -31.21 -3.95 -23.31
C GLY A 56 -31.12 -3.35 -21.90
N LEU A 57 -32.25 -2.80 -21.48
CA LEU A 57 -32.59 -2.40 -20.12
C LEU A 57 -32.87 -3.63 -19.26
N CYS A 58 -32.10 -3.85 -18.20
CA CYS A 58 -32.52 -4.69 -17.08
C CYS A 58 -33.04 -3.81 -15.94
N ARG A 59 -34.37 -3.85 -15.79
CA ARG A 59 -35.15 -3.36 -14.64
C ARG A 59 -34.74 -4.12 -13.38
N LEU A 60 -34.33 -3.40 -12.34
CA LEU A 60 -34.35 -3.91 -10.96
C LEU A 60 -35.66 -3.50 -10.30
N ARG A 61 -36.43 -4.50 -9.86
CA ARG A 61 -37.62 -4.31 -9.01
C ARG A 61 -37.17 -4.21 -7.56
N ASN A 62 -37.67 -3.17 -6.89
CA ASN A 62 -37.75 -3.09 -5.43
C ASN A 62 -38.68 -4.17 -4.89
N VAL A 63 -38.27 -4.82 -3.79
CA VAL A 63 -39.19 -5.43 -2.84
C VAL A 63 -38.81 -4.93 -1.46
N SER A 64 -39.78 -4.25 -0.86
CA SER A 64 -39.84 -3.73 0.50
C SER A 64 -40.52 -4.74 1.42
N THR A 65 -40.00 -4.93 2.63
CA THR A 65 -40.73 -5.24 3.89
C THR A 65 -39.73 -4.99 5.02
N GLY A 66 -39.88 -3.95 5.85
CA GLY A 66 -40.64 -3.99 7.12
C GLY A 66 -39.77 -4.68 8.19
N GLY A 67 -39.25 -4.06 9.25
CA GLY A 67 -39.78 -3.03 10.14
C GLY A 67 -40.12 -3.69 11.49
N ILE A 68 -39.60 -3.14 12.60
CA ILE A 68 -40.10 -3.16 14.01
C ILE A 68 -39.03 -3.44 15.10
N THR A 69 -38.77 -2.36 15.88
CA THR A 69 -38.45 -2.18 17.34
C THR A 69 -37.27 -2.91 18.01
N LYS A 70 -36.27 -2.17 18.54
CA LYS A 70 -36.10 -1.61 19.91
C LYS A 70 -35.95 -2.65 21.02
N ASP A 71 -34.77 -2.67 21.65
CA ASP A 71 -34.47 -2.64 23.11
C ASP A 71 -32.96 -2.90 23.28
N LYS A 72 -32.16 -1.92 23.75
CA LYS A 72 -31.84 -1.53 25.14
C LYS A 72 -30.88 -2.47 25.90
N GLU A 73 -29.71 -1.89 26.19
CA GLU A 73 -28.93 -1.91 27.44
C GLU A 73 -28.23 -3.21 27.93
N ALA A 74 -26.90 -3.10 27.97
CA ALA A 74 -25.97 -3.45 29.06
C ALA A 74 -25.84 -4.90 29.56
N MET A 75 -24.61 -5.44 29.52
CA MET A 75 -23.84 -5.70 30.75
C MET A 75 -22.40 -6.16 30.48
N CYS A 76 -21.53 -5.72 31.40
CA CYS A 76 -20.13 -6.08 31.57
C CYS A 76 -19.99 -7.35 32.43
N GLU A 77 -18.80 -7.97 32.29
CA GLU A 77 -18.05 -8.80 33.25
C GLU A 77 -18.30 -10.32 33.43
N HIS A 78 -17.18 -11.04 33.18
CA HIS A 78 -16.60 -12.18 33.91
C HIS A 78 -17.36 -13.53 33.97
N VAL A 79 -16.76 -14.60 33.43
CA VAL A 79 -15.92 -15.59 34.16
C VAL A 79 -15.40 -16.67 33.20
N GLN A 80 -14.24 -17.19 33.59
CA GLN A 80 -13.28 -18.14 33.03
C GLN A 80 -13.76 -19.49 32.43
N THR A 81 -12.85 -19.98 31.58
CA THR A 81 -12.41 -21.38 31.35
C THR A 81 -13.33 -22.37 30.64
N ALA A 82 -12.92 -22.74 29.42
CA ALA A 82 -12.81 -24.15 29.04
C ALA A 82 -11.71 -24.32 27.97
N ARG A 83 -10.64 -25.04 28.36
CA ARG A 83 -9.65 -25.62 27.46
C ARG A 83 -10.36 -26.66 26.58
N THR A 84 -10.16 -26.60 25.26
CA THR A 84 -10.03 -27.81 24.45
C THR A 84 -9.01 -27.55 23.34
N SER A 85 -7.95 -28.33 23.41
CA SER A 85 -6.88 -28.49 22.44
C SER A 85 -7.39 -29.16 21.17
N LEU A 86 -7.09 -28.59 20.00
CA LEU A 86 -6.99 -29.35 18.75
C LEU A 86 -5.78 -28.84 17.94
N PRO A 87 -4.93 -29.73 17.40
CA PRO A 87 -3.78 -29.35 16.60
C PRO A 87 -4.22 -29.18 15.14
N VAL A 88 -3.78 -28.10 14.48
CA VAL A 88 -3.81 -28.00 13.02
C VAL A 88 -2.42 -27.68 12.53
N SER A 89 -1.62 -28.74 12.36
CA SER A 89 -0.44 -28.74 11.50
C SER A 89 -0.88 -29.24 10.12
N GLN A 90 -1.05 -28.33 9.16
CA GLN A 90 -1.05 -28.70 7.75
C GLN A 90 0.24 -28.20 7.12
N TRP A 91 1.20 -29.13 7.05
CA TRP A 91 2.36 -29.02 6.20
C TRP A 91 1.89 -29.21 4.76
N LYS A 92 2.18 -28.23 3.89
CA LYS A 92 2.09 -28.43 2.44
C LYS A 92 3.48 -28.26 1.84
N VAL A 93 4.36 -29.20 2.15
CA VAL A 93 5.60 -29.42 1.40
C VAL A 93 5.21 -30.24 0.19
N ARG A 94 5.03 -29.60 -0.97
CA ARG A 94 4.91 -30.32 -2.25
C ARG A 94 6.32 -30.62 -2.75
N SER A 95 6.83 -31.79 -2.37
CA SER A 95 7.96 -32.40 -3.07
C SER A 95 7.44 -33.56 -3.90
N ALA A 96 7.88 -33.64 -5.15
CA ALA A 96 7.37 -34.52 -6.17
C ALA A 96 7.71 -36.00 -5.88
N ALA A 97 6.68 -36.83 -5.65
CA ALA A 97 6.64 -38.24 -6.06
C ALA A 97 5.20 -38.80 -5.93
N PHE A 98 4.60 -39.11 -7.08
CA PHE A 98 3.51 -40.06 -7.36
C PHE A 98 2.13 -39.99 -6.65
N GLN A 99 1.12 -40.09 -7.52
CA GLN A 99 -0.31 -40.40 -7.37
C GLN A 99 -1.26 -39.26 -6.96
N HIS A 100 -2.14 -38.92 -7.93
CA HIS A 100 -3.27 -38.02 -7.79
C HIS A 100 -4.20 -38.41 -6.62
N PRO A 101 -4.66 -37.39 -5.87
CA PRO A 101 -6.10 -37.29 -5.65
C PRO A 101 -6.65 -35.89 -5.98
N ARG A 102 -7.98 -35.87 -6.11
CA ARG A 102 -8.84 -34.84 -6.68
C ARG A 102 -8.49 -33.39 -6.27
N VAL A 103 -8.56 -32.53 -7.26
CA VAL A 103 -8.46 -31.06 -7.18
C VAL A 103 -9.38 -30.52 -6.06
N PRO A 104 -8.88 -29.81 -5.05
CA PRO A 104 -9.73 -28.98 -4.21
C PRO A 104 -10.11 -27.73 -4.99
N THR A 105 -11.41 -27.44 -5.02
CA THR A 105 -11.98 -26.18 -5.51
C THR A 105 -11.27 -24.99 -4.87
N VAL A 106 -10.76 -24.10 -5.73
CA VAL A 106 -10.14 -22.83 -5.37
C VAL A 106 -11.14 -21.99 -4.55
N PRO A 107 -10.74 -21.36 -3.44
CA PRO A 107 -11.61 -20.46 -2.69
C PRO A 107 -12.13 -19.33 -3.60
N SER A 108 -13.41 -18.99 -3.50
CA SER A 108 -14.07 -17.98 -4.35
C SER A 108 -13.40 -16.59 -4.33
N CYS A 109 -12.64 -16.28 -3.27
CA CYS A 109 -11.84 -15.06 -3.16
C CYS A 109 -10.61 -15.04 -4.10
N VAL A 110 -10.03 -16.19 -4.40
CA VAL A 110 -8.90 -16.34 -5.35
C VAL A 110 -9.40 -16.25 -6.78
N GLN A 111 -10.61 -16.76 -7.05
CA GLN A 111 -11.20 -16.77 -8.39
C GLN A 111 -11.52 -15.35 -8.90
N ARG A 112 -12.03 -14.45 -8.04
CA ARG A 112 -12.24 -13.03 -8.41
C ARG A 112 -10.95 -12.22 -8.52
N ALA A 113 -9.90 -12.56 -7.80
CA ALA A 113 -8.60 -11.88 -7.91
C ALA A 113 -7.91 -12.19 -9.24
N ILE A 114 -8.06 -13.43 -9.73
CA ILE A 114 -7.56 -13.86 -11.05
C ILE A 114 -8.36 -13.20 -12.19
N GLU A 115 -9.65 -12.93 -12.01
CA GLU A 115 -10.51 -12.29 -13.03
C GLU A 115 -10.34 -10.76 -13.14
N THR A 116 -9.73 -10.10 -12.15
CA THR A 116 -9.53 -8.63 -12.13
C THR A 116 -8.08 -8.19 -12.30
N GLY A 117 -7.12 -9.11 -12.17
CA GLY A 117 -5.77 -8.89 -12.71
C GLY A 117 -5.87 -8.94 -14.23
N ALA A 118 -5.40 -7.90 -14.92
CA ALA A 118 -5.35 -7.88 -16.38
C ALA A 118 -4.70 -9.18 -16.87
N SER A 119 -5.52 -10.09 -17.40
CA SER A 119 -5.05 -11.28 -18.11
C SER A 119 -4.05 -10.78 -19.14
N ARG A 120 -2.80 -11.24 -19.07
CA ARG A 120 -1.84 -11.04 -20.16
C ARG A 120 -2.54 -11.57 -21.41
N SER A 121 -2.99 -10.66 -22.27
CA SER A 121 -3.60 -11.01 -23.54
C SER A 121 -2.69 -12.04 -24.19
N SER A 122 -3.25 -13.21 -24.46
CA SER A 122 -2.55 -14.44 -24.86
C SER A 122 -1.82 -14.35 -26.21
N GLY A 123 -1.58 -13.14 -26.72
CA GLY A 123 -0.89 -12.84 -27.99
C GLY A 123 0.50 -12.20 -27.85
N SER A 124 0.97 -11.85 -26.65
CA SER A 124 2.34 -11.32 -26.45
C SER A 124 3.25 -12.37 -25.81
N SER A 125 3.83 -13.21 -26.67
CA SER A 125 5.16 -13.84 -26.50
C SER A 125 5.59 -14.22 -25.06
N HIS A 126 5.45 -15.50 -24.71
CA HIS A 126 6.16 -16.09 -23.56
C HIS A 126 7.71 -16.13 -23.75
N LYS A 127 8.27 -15.67 -24.88
CA LYS A 127 9.71 -15.38 -24.98
C LYS A 127 9.98 -14.11 -24.17
N GLY A 128 10.53 -14.27 -22.96
CA GLY A 128 10.98 -13.16 -22.12
C GLY A 128 10.67 -13.30 -20.63
N MET A 129 9.87 -14.28 -20.20
CA MET A 129 9.59 -14.48 -18.78
C MET A 129 10.78 -15.17 -18.10
N ASN A 130 11.34 -14.51 -17.09
CA ASN A 130 12.33 -15.12 -16.22
C ASN A 130 11.65 -16.13 -15.27
N THR A 131 11.86 -17.42 -15.56
CA THR A 131 11.37 -18.56 -14.75
C THR A 131 12.46 -19.21 -13.90
N ASP A 132 13.52 -18.46 -13.58
CA ASP A 132 14.56 -18.88 -12.66
C ASP A 132 13.96 -19.21 -11.28
N PRO A 133 14.66 -19.93 -10.41
CA PRO A 133 14.13 -20.28 -9.11
C PRO A 133 13.80 -19.05 -8.24
N ILE A 134 12.68 -19.09 -7.52
CA ILE A 134 12.23 -18.04 -6.60
C ILE A 134 12.01 -18.62 -5.21
N ILE A 135 12.50 -17.90 -4.22
CA ILE A 135 12.18 -18.09 -2.81
C ILE A 135 11.28 -16.93 -2.37
N MET A 136 10.10 -17.25 -1.84
CA MET A 136 9.18 -16.28 -1.25
C MET A 136 9.02 -16.59 0.24
N LEU A 137 9.41 -15.64 1.08
CA LEU A 137 9.18 -15.66 2.53
C LEU A 137 8.14 -14.57 2.85
N SER A 138 6.94 -14.99 3.25
CA SER A 138 5.86 -14.10 3.65
C SER A 138 5.66 -14.14 5.16
N VAL A 139 6.00 -13.07 5.87
CA VAL A 139 5.84 -12.94 7.32
C VAL A 139 4.83 -11.85 7.60
N TYR A 140 3.75 -12.18 8.33
CA TYR A 140 2.70 -11.21 8.61
C TYR A 140 2.13 -11.31 10.02
N CYS A 141 1.81 -10.15 10.59
CA CYS A 141 1.14 -10.07 11.88
C CYS A 141 -0.32 -10.57 11.75
N ASN A 142 -0.68 -11.58 12.53
CA ASN A 142 -1.94 -12.31 12.44
C ASN A 142 -3.08 -11.60 13.19
N GLU A 143 -3.28 -10.32 12.88
CA GLU A 143 -4.32 -9.48 13.48
C GLU A 143 -5.56 -9.37 12.58
N THR A 144 -5.37 -9.31 11.25
CA THR A 144 -6.46 -9.07 10.30
C THR A 144 -6.56 -10.15 9.23
N THR A 145 -7.78 -10.40 8.77
CA THR A 145 -8.05 -11.24 7.59
C THR A 145 -7.50 -10.63 6.29
N HIS A 146 -7.35 -9.30 6.25
CA HIS A 146 -6.79 -8.56 5.11
C HIS A 146 -5.32 -8.91 4.86
N SER A 147 -4.49 -9.03 5.92
CA SER A 147 -3.10 -9.47 5.79
C SER A 147 -3.03 -10.84 5.13
N LYS A 148 -3.80 -11.82 5.65
CA LYS A 148 -3.86 -13.16 5.05
C LYS A 148 -4.33 -13.14 3.60
N ALA A 149 -5.41 -12.41 3.29
CA ALA A 149 -5.92 -12.29 1.92
C ALA A 149 -4.88 -11.68 0.96
N SER A 150 -4.11 -10.70 1.45
CA SER A 150 -3.06 -10.06 0.67
C SER A 150 -1.91 -11.01 0.33
N ILE A 151 -1.52 -11.89 1.26
CA ILE A 151 -0.55 -12.96 1.01
C ILE A 151 -1.11 -13.94 -0.03
N CYS A 152 -2.36 -14.39 0.13
CA CYS A 152 -2.96 -15.35 -0.82
C CYS A 152 -3.00 -14.83 -2.27
N VAL A 153 -3.10 -13.51 -2.48
CA VAL A 153 -3.02 -12.93 -3.84
C VAL A 153 -1.64 -13.14 -4.45
N LEU A 154 -0.56 -12.93 -3.68
CA LEU A 154 0.81 -13.08 -4.15
C LEU A 154 1.21 -14.55 -4.30
N GLU A 155 0.76 -15.40 -3.38
CA GLU A 155 0.93 -16.86 -3.50
C GLU A 155 0.22 -17.39 -4.74
N GLY A 156 -1.02 -16.96 -5.00
CA GLY A 156 -1.77 -17.36 -6.19
C GLY A 156 -1.10 -16.94 -7.50
N LEU A 157 -0.44 -15.78 -7.51
CA LEU A 157 0.40 -15.36 -8.65
C LEU A 157 1.57 -16.33 -8.86
N LEU A 158 2.36 -16.59 -7.82
CA LEU A 158 3.54 -17.46 -7.92
C LEU A 158 3.16 -18.90 -8.25
N ASP A 159 2.15 -19.46 -7.58
CA ASP A 159 1.63 -20.80 -7.87
C ASP A 159 1.13 -20.92 -9.32
N GLY A 160 0.47 -19.87 -9.83
CA GLY A 160 0.04 -19.81 -11.22
C GLY A 160 1.21 -19.83 -12.21
N LEU A 161 2.25 -19.02 -11.94
CA LEU A 161 3.45 -18.92 -12.77
C LEU A 161 4.30 -20.19 -12.76
N PHE A 162 4.39 -20.87 -11.62
CA PHE A 162 5.26 -22.02 -11.40
C PHE A 162 4.51 -23.36 -11.41
N ARG A 163 3.25 -23.40 -11.86
CA ARG A 163 2.43 -24.63 -11.88
C ARG A 163 3.08 -25.83 -12.57
N ALA A 164 3.89 -25.59 -13.60
CA ALA A 164 4.62 -26.64 -14.34
C ALA A 164 6.08 -26.82 -13.87
N LYS A 165 6.54 -26.00 -12.93
CA LYS A 165 7.91 -25.97 -12.37
C LYS A 165 7.84 -25.77 -10.86
N GLU A 166 7.06 -26.60 -10.15
CA GLU A 166 6.88 -26.46 -8.70
C GLU A 166 8.23 -26.54 -7.96
N SER A 167 9.19 -27.30 -8.48
CA SER A 167 10.56 -27.35 -7.97
C SER A 167 11.35 -26.04 -8.11
N HIS A 168 10.86 -25.04 -8.84
CA HIS A 168 11.50 -23.72 -8.95
C HIS A 168 10.91 -22.70 -7.97
N LEU A 169 9.93 -23.07 -7.16
CA LEU A 169 9.30 -22.18 -6.19
C LEU A 169 9.45 -22.76 -4.78
N LEU A 170 10.17 -22.05 -3.92
CA LEU A 170 10.12 -22.27 -2.48
C LEU A 170 9.31 -21.16 -1.84
N ASN A 171 8.07 -21.46 -1.45
CA ASN A 171 7.20 -20.50 -0.78
C ASN A 171 6.98 -20.91 0.68
N PHE A 172 7.11 -19.95 1.60
CA PHE A 172 6.84 -20.14 3.01
C PHE A 172 6.12 -18.93 3.59
N THR A 173 5.03 -19.20 4.30
CA THR A 173 4.17 -18.20 4.89
C THR A 173 4.08 -18.40 6.39
N LEU A 174 4.45 -17.37 7.16
CA LEU A 174 4.47 -17.34 8.61
C LEU A 174 3.49 -16.27 9.13
N PRO A 175 2.25 -16.62 9.49
CA PRO A 175 1.48 -15.81 10.42
C PRO A 175 2.17 -15.79 11.77
N PHE A 176 2.34 -14.61 12.37
CA PHE A 176 2.85 -14.50 13.73
C PHE A 176 1.93 -13.67 14.63
N THR A 177 1.95 -14.00 15.91
CA THR A 177 1.41 -13.12 16.97
C THR A 177 2.52 -12.56 17.83
N ASP A 178 3.59 -13.33 18.02
CA ASP A 178 4.84 -12.92 18.68
C ASP A 178 5.96 -13.69 17.99
N LEU A 179 6.83 -12.99 17.27
CA LEU A 179 7.96 -13.61 16.58
C LEU A 179 8.93 -14.27 17.56
N ALA A 180 8.99 -13.83 18.83
CA ALA A 180 9.85 -14.41 19.86
C ALA A 180 9.42 -15.82 20.32
N LYS A 181 8.23 -16.27 19.94
CA LYS A 181 7.73 -17.57 20.38
C LYS A 181 8.56 -18.71 19.79
N ARG A 182 8.78 -19.73 20.62
CA ARG A 182 9.58 -20.91 20.26
C ARG A 182 9.06 -21.65 19.03
N GLN A 183 7.76 -21.63 18.78
CA GLN A 183 7.16 -22.32 17.63
C GLN A 183 7.53 -21.61 16.32
N GLU A 184 7.36 -20.30 16.28
CA GLU A 184 7.71 -19.43 15.15
C GLU A 184 9.21 -19.51 14.86
N ILE A 185 10.06 -19.47 15.89
CA ILE A 185 11.52 -19.66 15.76
C ILE A 185 11.85 -21.03 15.15
N LYS A 186 11.23 -22.12 15.64
CA LYS A 186 11.45 -23.47 15.08
C LYS A 186 11.04 -23.57 13.61
N GLN A 187 9.92 -22.95 13.25
CA GLN A 187 9.46 -22.92 11.85
C GLN A 187 10.43 -22.13 10.96
N LEU A 188 10.92 -20.99 11.43
CA LEU A 188 11.95 -20.21 10.73
C LEU A 188 13.26 -20.98 10.59
N GLN A 189 13.70 -21.71 11.61
CA GLN A 189 14.89 -22.56 11.53
C GLN A 189 14.73 -23.66 10.48
N ALA A 190 13.58 -24.34 10.46
CA ALA A 190 13.28 -25.35 9.45
C ALA A 190 13.26 -24.75 8.03
N PHE A 191 12.64 -23.58 7.86
CA PHE A 191 12.64 -22.87 6.58
C PHE A 191 14.05 -22.46 6.14
N ASN A 192 14.88 -21.93 7.04
CA ASN A 192 16.26 -21.56 6.72
C ASN A 192 17.10 -22.75 6.26
N SER A 193 16.89 -23.95 6.82
CA SER A 193 17.51 -25.18 6.32
C SER A 193 17.04 -25.51 4.89
N LEU A 194 15.73 -25.46 4.63
CA LEU A 194 15.17 -25.69 3.28
C LEU A 194 15.68 -24.66 2.27
N MET A 195 15.78 -23.39 2.68
CA MET A 195 16.31 -22.31 1.85
C MET A 195 17.77 -22.57 1.48
N ARG A 196 18.59 -23.03 2.43
CA ARG A 196 19.99 -23.40 2.17
C ARG A 196 20.11 -24.54 1.17
N ASP A 197 19.32 -25.60 1.34
CA ASP A 197 19.30 -26.73 0.39
C ASP A 197 18.80 -26.28 -0.99
N PHE A 198 17.83 -25.37 -1.00
CA PHE A 198 17.27 -24.83 -2.23
C PHE A 198 18.29 -23.99 -3.01
N LEU A 199 19.06 -23.15 -2.31
CA LEU A 199 20.14 -22.34 -2.87
C LEU A 199 21.35 -23.21 -3.27
N GLY A 200 21.68 -24.26 -2.53
CA GLY A 200 22.80 -25.15 -2.86
C GLY A 200 22.57 -26.00 -4.11
N SER A 201 21.31 -26.25 -4.47
CA SER A 201 20.93 -27.07 -5.62
C SER A 201 20.63 -26.27 -6.89
N ARG A 202 20.65 -24.94 -6.83
CA ARG A 202 20.16 -24.08 -7.91
C ARG A 202 21.04 -22.84 -8.07
N THR A 203 21.23 -22.39 -9.30
CA THR A 203 21.91 -21.12 -9.60
C THR A 203 20.90 -20.02 -9.90
N ASN A 204 21.33 -18.76 -9.75
CA ASN A 204 20.54 -17.57 -10.09
C ASN A 204 19.17 -17.49 -9.37
N CYS A 205 19.11 -17.93 -8.13
CA CYS A 205 17.91 -17.81 -7.31
C CYS A 205 17.53 -16.34 -7.09
N ARG A 206 16.24 -16.08 -6.96
CA ARG A 206 15.68 -14.80 -6.58
C ARG A 206 15.01 -14.93 -5.22
N PHE A 207 15.15 -13.92 -4.38
CA PHE A 207 14.62 -13.92 -3.02
C PHE A 207 13.65 -12.75 -2.83
N VAL A 208 12.48 -13.06 -2.28
CA VAL A 208 11.48 -12.05 -1.91
C VAL A 208 11.09 -12.27 -0.46
N LEU A 209 11.31 -11.26 0.36
CA LEU A 209 10.79 -11.19 1.73
C LEU A 209 9.66 -10.17 1.77
N LEU A 210 8.45 -10.64 2.09
CA LEU A 210 7.34 -9.77 2.43
C LEU A 210 7.17 -9.73 3.95
N LEU A 211 7.31 -8.55 4.54
CA LEU A 211 7.05 -8.31 5.95
C LEU A 211 5.84 -7.39 6.10
N GLN A 212 4.77 -7.89 6.72
CA GLN A 212 3.57 -7.11 7.04
C GLN A 212 3.42 -7.00 8.56
N THR A 213 3.59 -5.80 9.11
CA THR A 213 3.49 -5.58 10.56
C THR A 213 3.10 -4.13 10.85
N HIS A 214 2.79 -3.81 12.09
CA HIS A 214 2.57 -2.43 12.53
C HIS A 214 3.88 -1.77 12.94
N ALA A 215 3.96 -0.46 12.88
CA ALA A 215 5.03 0.33 13.45
C ALA A 215 4.47 1.25 14.54
N ASP A 216 5.27 1.51 15.56
CA ASP A 216 4.97 2.52 16.55
C ASP A 216 5.04 3.91 15.91
N PRO A 217 3.98 4.73 15.95
CA PRO A 217 3.98 6.07 15.35
C PRO A 217 5.03 7.02 15.92
N ILE A 218 5.50 6.77 17.14
CA ILE A 218 6.45 7.65 17.84
C ILE A 218 7.89 7.28 17.48
N SER A 219 8.31 6.05 17.76
CA SER A 219 9.69 5.58 17.51
C SER A 219 9.93 5.13 16.07
N GLY A 220 8.88 4.70 15.37
CA GLY A 220 8.97 4.01 14.09
C GLY A 220 9.44 2.55 14.21
N ASP A 221 9.62 2.00 15.41
CA ASP A 221 9.97 0.59 15.60
C ASP A 221 8.81 -0.33 15.20
N LEU A 222 9.15 -1.53 14.73
CA LEU A 222 8.19 -2.49 14.20
C LEU A 222 7.66 -3.42 15.29
N LEU A 223 6.36 -3.70 15.24
CA LEU A 223 5.70 -4.66 16.12
C LEU A 223 6.30 -6.05 15.89
N PHE A 224 6.74 -6.64 16.99
CA PHE A 224 7.42 -7.92 17.04
C PHE A 224 6.63 -8.95 17.86
N GLY A 225 5.79 -8.48 18.78
CA GLY A 225 4.84 -9.28 19.55
C GLY A 225 3.96 -8.38 20.43
N PRO A 226 3.10 -8.96 21.30
CA PRO A 226 2.21 -8.18 22.13
C PRO A 226 3.00 -7.23 23.03
N ASN A 227 2.78 -5.92 22.86
CA ASN A 227 3.51 -4.85 23.55
C ASN A 227 5.04 -4.88 23.37
N LYS A 228 5.53 -5.49 22.29
CA LYS A 228 6.95 -5.57 21.96
C LYS A 228 7.17 -4.96 20.59
N VAL A 229 7.99 -3.91 20.55
CA VAL A 229 8.48 -3.31 19.31
C VAL A 229 9.99 -3.47 19.23
N THR A 230 10.52 -3.54 18.01
CA THR A 230 11.97 -3.63 17.78
C THR A 230 12.34 -3.08 16.41
N SER A 231 13.63 -2.88 16.18
CA SER A 231 14.13 -2.37 14.91
C SER A 231 13.97 -3.40 13.78
N LEU A 232 13.87 -2.92 12.53
CA LEU A 232 13.82 -3.80 11.37
C LEU A 232 15.04 -4.73 11.29
N ASP A 233 16.23 -4.25 11.66
CA ASP A 233 17.46 -5.06 11.73
C ASP A 233 17.28 -6.31 12.61
N MET A 234 16.76 -6.13 13.83
CA MET A 234 16.52 -7.24 14.76
C MET A 234 15.51 -8.25 14.22
N ILE A 235 14.44 -7.76 13.58
CA ILE A 235 13.48 -8.65 12.91
C ILE A 235 14.18 -9.44 11.80
N LEU A 236 14.95 -8.77 10.95
CA LEU A 236 15.62 -9.42 9.82
C LEU A 236 16.66 -10.45 10.27
N ARG A 237 17.46 -10.19 11.32
CA ARG A 237 18.39 -11.20 11.87
C ARG A 237 17.69 -12.46 12.37
N GLN A 238 16.47 -12.30 12.88
CA GLN A 238 15.69 -13.43 13.34
C GLN A 238 15.04 -14.20 12.19
N LEU A 239 14.52 -13.50 11.18
CA LEU A 239 13.91 -14.13 10.00
C LEU A 239 14.99 -14.83 9.13
N LEU A 240 16.13 -14.18 8.98
CA LEU A 240 17.24 -14.56 8.12
C LEU A 240 18.46 -14.90 8.97
N THR A 241 18.57 -16.17 9.37
CA THR A 241 19.76 -16.64 10.11
C THR A 241 21.06 -16.47 9.32
N LEU A 242 20.95 -16.47 7.99
CA LEU A 242 22.00 -16.09 7.06
C LEU A 242 21.38 -15.16 6.02
N PRO A 243 22.10 -14.11 5.58
CA PRO A 243 21.64 -13.31 4.46
C PRO A 243 21.48 -14.19 3.21
N PRO A 244 20.57 -13.87 2.27
CA PRO A 244 20.38 -14.58 1.01
C PRO A 244 21.54 -14.33 0.02
N THR A 245 22.79 -14.50 0.47
CA THR A 245 23.99 -14.40 -0.35
C THR A 245 23.93 -15.43 -1.47
N GLY A 246 24.17 -14.99 -2.71
CA GLY A 246 24.06 -15.84 -3.91
C GLY A 246 22.73 -15.73 -4.66
N CYS A 247 21.75 -15.00 -4.14
CA CYS A 247 20.59 -14.61 -4.95
C CYS A 247 20.96 -13.48 -5.91
N GLY A 248 20.62 -13.62 -7.19
CA GLY A 248 20.90 -12.59 -8.20
C GLY A 248 19.96 -11.37 -8.08
N ASN A 249 18.83 -11.55 -7.40
CA ASN A 249 17.87 -10.48 -7.13
C ASN A 249 17.12 -10.75 -5.82
N SER A 250 17.34 -9.89 -4.83
CA SER A 250 16.78 -9.97 -3.49
C SER A 250 15.96 -8.72 -3.19
N ILE A 251 14.67 -8.89 -2.87
CA ILE A 251 13.75 -7.78 -2.63
C ILE A 251 13.07 -7.91 -1.27
N LEU A 252 13.06 -6.81 -0.52
CA LEU A 252 12.28 -6.67 0.70
C LEU A 252 11.04 -5.80 0.43
N LEU A 253 9.86 -6.36 0.68
CA LEU A 253 8.56 -5.70 0.58
C LEU A 253 8.05 -5.44 2.00
N LEU A 254 8.12 -4.18 2.44
CA LEU A 254 7.66 -3.73 3.75
C LEU A 254 6.27 -3.14 3.63
N ASN A 255 5.30 -3.80 4.23
CA ASN A 255 3.99 -3.20 4.47
C ASN A 255 3.85 -2.93 5.96
N SER A 256 4.29 -1.73 6.37
CA SER A 256 4.12 -1.24 7.73
C SER A 256 3.33 0.05 7.77
N CYS A 257 2.28 0.03 8.60
CA CYS A 257 1.53 1.22 8.99
C CYS A 257 2.21 1.88 10.19
N GLY A 258 1.91 3.15 10.48
CA GLY A 258 2.44 3.79 11.70
C GLY A 258 3.83 4.42 11.56
N GLY A 259 4.23 4.81 10.34
CA GLY A 259 5.34 5.77 10.18
C GLY A 259 6.76 5.20 10.23
N PHE A 260 6.96 3.88 10.11
CA PHE A 260 8.30 3.28 10.03
C PHE A 260 9.21 4.03 9.04
N ILE A 261 8.75 4.24 7.80
CA ILE A 261 9.55 4.92 6.77
C ILE A 261 9.84 6.37 7.15
N LYS A 262 8.91 7.08 7.80
CA LYS A 262 9.13 8.47 8.22
C LYS A 262 10.34 8.58 9.15
N HIS A 263 10.55 7.60 10.02
CA HIS A 263 11.59 7.62 11.05
C HIS A 263 12.86 6.86 10.67
N ASN A 264 12.78 5.89 9.76
CA ASN A 264 13.86 4.93 9.49
C ASN A 264 14.32 4.88 8.03
N LYS A 265 13.90 5.84 7.20
CA LYS A 265 14.26 5.89 5.78
C LYS A 265 15.77 5.92 5.53
N ASP A 266 16.51 6.68 6.33
CA ASP A 266 17.97 6.80 6.19
C ASP A 266 18.71 5.50 6.54
N LYS A 267 18.03 4.56 7.21
CA LYS A 267 18.58 3.24 7.54
C LYS A 267 18.41 2.23 6.41
N LEU A 268 17.58 2.50 5.41
CA LEU A 268 17.32 1.56 4.30
C LEU A 268 18.59 1.12 3.54
N PRO A 269 19.55 2.01 3.22
CA PRO A 269 20.78 1.60 2.54
C PRO A 269 21.64 0.65 3.37
N HIS A 270 21.74 0.92 4.67
CA HIS A 270 22.48 0.06 5.60
C HIS A 270 21.83 -1.32 5.69
N ILE A 271 20.51 -1.38 5.87
CA ILE A 271 19.74 -2.63 5.89
C ILE A 271 19.87 -3.39 4.57
N ALA A 272 19.81 -2.70 3.44
CA ALA A 272 19.97 -3.32 2.13
C ALA A 272 21.36 -3.97 1.98
N THR A 273 22.40 -3.28 2.42
CA THR A 273 23.79 -3.77 2.34
C THR A 273 24.01 -4.93 3.30
N GLU A 274 23.59 -4.81 4.56
CA GLU A 274 23.80 -5.81 5.59
C GLU A 274 23.08 -7.14 5.29
N PHE A 275 21.83 -7.05 4.82
CA PHE A 275 21.01 -8.23 4.52
C PHE A 275 21.01 -8.61 3.04
N GLY A 276 21.80 -7.95 2.20
CA GLY A 276 21.97 -8.28 0.78
C GLY A 276 20.73 -8.08 -0.08
N PHE A 277 19.90 -7.08 0.21
CA PHE A 277 18.76 -6.71 -0.62
C PHE A 277 19.16 -5.76 -1.75
N ASN A 278 18.80 -6.08 -2.99
CA ASN A 278 18.98 -5.18 -4.13
C ASN A 278 17.94 -4.05 -4.13
N ALA A 279 16.77 -4.32 -3.54
CA ALA A 279 15.73 -3.33 -3.39
C ALA A 279 14.90 -3.52 -2.12
N ILE A 280 14.46 -2.41 -1.54
CA ILE A 280 13.54 -2.37 -0.40
C ILE A 280 12.40 -1.42 -0.74
N PHE A 281 11.15 -1.86 -0.58
CA PHE A 281 9.96 -1.04 -0.79
C PHE A 281 9.23 -0.86 0.53
N GLY A 282 8.86 0.37 0.86
CA GLY A 282 8.10 0.70 2.05
C GLY A 282 7.07 1.80 1.82
N LEU A 283 6.16 1.95 2.77
CA LEU A 283 5.03 2.86 2.70
C LEU A 283 5.09 3.91 3.81
N THR A 284 4.60 5.12 3.53
CA THR A 284 4.59 6.21 4.51
C THR A 284 3.22 6.45 5.16
N GLY A 285 2.16 5.79 4.68
CA GLY A 285 0.80 6.00 5.17
C GLY A 285 0.64 5.59 6.63
N HIS A 286 -0.20 6.32 7.37
CA HIS A 286 -0.53 5.99 8.76
C HIS A 286 -1.37 4.72 8.88
N SER A 287 -2.23 4.47 7.89
CA SER A 287 -3.04 3.27 7.75
C SER A 287 -3.10 2.94 6.27
N VAL A 288 -2.68 1.72 5.91
CA VAL A 288 -2.68 1.25 4.53
C VAL A 288 -3.24 -0.16 4.50
N ASP A 289 -4.24 -0.40 3.64
CA ASP A 289 -4.81 -1.73 3.46
C ASP A 289 -3.77 -2.67 2.80
N PRO A 290 -3.36 -3.76 3.49
CA PRO A 290 -2.42 -4.73 2.93
C PRO A 290 -2.85 -5.32 1.60
N LEU A 291 -4.16 -5.49 1.40
CA LEU A 291 -4.71 -6.05 0.16
C LEU A 291 -4.55 -5.08 -1.01
N LEU A 292 -4.81 -3.79 -0.78
CA LEU A 292 -4.63 -2.74 -1.79
C LEU A 292 -3.17 -2.66 -2.23
N VAL A 293 -2.24 -2.64 -1.27
CA VAL A 293 -0.79 -2.58 -1.54
C VAL A 293 -0.34 -3.81 -2.30
N SER A 294 -0.75 -5.00 -1.86
CA SER A 294 -0.31 -6.25 -2.48
C SER A 294 -0.80 -6.34 -3.92
N LYS A 295 -2.04 -5.93 -4.21
CA LYS A 295 -2.58 -5.90 -5.59
C LYS A 295 -1.97 -4.81 -6.47
N SER A 296 -1.79 -3.60 -5.92
CA SER A 296 -1.41 -2.42 -6.72
C SER A 296 0.09 -2.27 -6.92
N LEU A 297 0.89 -2.74 -5.97
CA LEU A 297 2.33 -2.54 -5.93
C LEU A 297 3.10 -3.87 -5.96
N PHE A 298 2.92 -4.72 -4.95
CA PHE A 298 3.76 -5.91 -4.80
C PHE A 298 3.54 -6.94 -5.91
N TYR A 299 2.29 -7.11 -6.35
CA TYR A 299 1.96 -7.93 -7.52
C TYR A 299 2.74 -7.47 -8.76
N ASN A 300 2.77 -6.16 -9.03
CA ASN A 300 3.49 -5.60 -10.18
C ASN A 300 5.00 -5.76 -10.04
N ILE A 301 5.57 -5.64 -8.84
CA ILE A 301 7.00 -5.91 -8.59
C ILE A 301 7.33 -7.37 -8.92
N ILE A 302 6.50 -8.31 -8.50
CA ILE A 302 6.74 -9.73 -8.80
C ILE A 302 6.52 -10.01 -10.30
N ASP A 303 5.39 -9.60 -10.86
CA ASP A 303 5.02 -9.95 -12.24
C ASP A 303 5.86 -9.23 -13.31
N LEU A 304 6.10 -7.93 -13.14
CA LEU A 304 6.77 -7.11 -14.16
C LEU A 304 8.29 -7.06 -13.96
N HIS A 305 8.78 -6.95 -12.73
CA HIS A 305 10.22 -6.88 -12.48
C HIS A 305 10.85 -8.26 -12.34
N LEU A 306 10.41 -9.06 -11.36
CA LEU A 306 11.05 -10.36 -11.14
C LEU A 306 10.83 -11.26 -12.34
N VAL A 307 9.58 -11.43 -12.78
CA VAL A 307 9.22 -12.36 -13.86
C VAL A 307 9.37 -11.70 -15.22
N GLY A 308 8.96 -10.45 -15.38
CA GLY A 308 9.00 -9.73 -16.66
C GLY A 308 10.37 -9.12 -17.01
N GLY A 309 11.30 -9.01 -16.06
CA GLY A 309 12.62 -8.43 -16.29
C GLY A 309 12.63 -6.90 -16.48
N GLU A 310 11.52 -6.21 -16.20
CA GLU A 310 11.46 -4.76 -16.29
C GLU A 310 12.27 -4.11 -15.17
N SER A 311 12.88 -2.94 -15.42
CA SER A 311 13.55 -2.18 -14.36
C SER A 311 12.57 -1.78 -13.25
N LEU A 312 12.99 -1.86 -11.99
CA LEU A 312 12.14 -1.47 -10.83
C LEU A 312 11.59 -0.05 -10.91
N GLN A 313 12.34 0.89 -11.49
CA GLN A 313 11.89 2.26 -11.69
C GLN A 313 10.65 2.34 -12.61
N LYS A 314 10.65 1.62 -13.74
CA LYS A 314 9.48 1.52 -14.63
C LYS A 314 8.32 0.82 -13.94
N VAL A 315 8.58 -0.21 -13.15
CA VAL A 315 7.52 -0.92 -12.40
C VAL A 315 6.89 -0.04 -11.34
N LEU A 316 7.67 0.79 -10.64
CA LEU A 316 7.15 1.80 -9.70
C LEU A 316 6.23 2.80 -10.41
N GLN A 317 6.66 3.31 -11.57
CA GLN A 317 5.84 4.22 -12.38
C GLN A 317 4.52 3.59 -12.82
N ARG A 318 4.52 2.31 -13.21
CA ARG A 318 3.30 1.57 -13.57
C ARG A 318 2.40 1.26 -12.39
N SER A 319 3.00 1.10 -11.20
CA SER A 319 2.27 0.87 -9.95
C SER A 319 1.68 2.16 -9.37
N ALA A 320 2.01 3.32 -9.95
CA ALA A 320 1.45 4.60 -9.57
C ALA A 320 -0.02 4.69 -9.98
N ASN A 321 -0.92 4.28 -9.09
CA ASN A 321 -2.36 4.42 -9.28
C ASN A 321 -2.97 5.37 -8.24
N THR A 322 -4.11 5.96 -8.60
CA THR A 322 -4.75 6.99 -7.78
C THR A 322 -5.23 6.43 -6.44
N GLU A 323 -5.71 5.19 -6.42
CA GLU A 323 -6.21 4.54 -5.21
C GLU A 323 -5.09 4.44 -4.16
N LEU A 324 -3.97 3.78 -4.49
CA LEU A 324 -2.81 3.65 -3.63
C LEU A 324 -2.21 5.00 -3.23
N LEU A 325 -1.94 5.87 -4.20
CA LEU A 325 -1.22 7.13 -3.96
C LEU A 325 -2.07 8.21 -3.29
N SER A 326 -3.39 8.02 -3.21
CA SER A 326 -4.26 8.87 -2.39
C SER A 326 -4.07 8.60 -0.89
N HIS A 327 -3.78 7.35 -0.52
CA HIS A 327 -3.67 6.89 0.86
C HIS A 327 -2.24 6.89 1.41
N THR A 328 -1.25 6.63 0.56
CA THR A 328 0.16 6.50 0.98
C THR A 328 1.11 7.05 -0.07
N SER A 329 2.36 7.31 0.32
CA SER A 329 3.47 7.38 -0.62
C SER A 329 4.33 6.13 -0.51
N ILE A 330 5.15 5.88 -1.52
CA ILE A 330 6.07 4.75 -1.57
C ILE A 330 7.49 5.29 -1.49
N THR A 331 8.28 4.74 -0.58
CA THR A 331 9.73 4.96 -0.55
C THR A 331 10.41 3.66 -0.95
N ALA A 332 11.34 3.74 -1.90
CA ALA A 332 12.03 2.58 -2.43
C ALA A 332 13.54 2.82 -2.43
N TYR A 333 14.28 1.92 -1.81
CA TYR A 333 15.71 1.76 -2.07
C TYR A 333 15.87 0.85 -3.28
N ILE A 334 16.60 1.29 -4.31
CA ILE A 334 16.88 0.53 -5.53
C ILE A 334 18.35 0.76 -5.90
N GLN A 335 19.17 -0.29 -5.80
CA GLN A 335 20.56 -0.30 -6.28
C GLN A 335 21.37 0.94 -5.83
N GLY A 336 21.37 1.25 -4.54
CA GLY A 336 22.13 2.36 -3.97
C GLY A 336 21.43 3.72 -3.98
N SER A 337 20.27 3.86 -4.64
CA SER A 337 19.51 5.11 -4.66
C SER A 337 18.18 4.97 -3.94
N VAL A 338 17.76 6.01 -3.22
CA VAL A 338 16.41 6.10 -2.65
C VAL A 338 15.53 6.94 -3.55
N TYR A 339 14.33 6.43 -3.80
CA TYR A 339 13.29 7.06 -4.58
C TYR A 339 12.04 7.22 -3.73
N THR A 340 11.35 8.35 -3.88
CA THR A 340 10.04 8.57 -3.28
C THR A 340 9.02 8.79 -4.39
N LEU A 341 7.95 8.00 -4.38
CA LEU A 341 6.80 8.11 -5.28
C LEU A 341 5.59 8.62 -4.49
N VAL A 342 5.13 9.82 -4.84
CA VAL A 342 3.98 10.49 -4.20
C VAL A 342 2.87 10.73 -5.22
N GLY A 343 1.62 10.64 -4.76
CA GLY A 343 0.48 11.13 -5.51
C GLY A 343 0.57 12.64 -5.66
N ALA A 344 0.32 13.15 -6.87
CA ALA A 344 0.50 14.56 -7.21
C ALA A 344 -0.75 15.13 -7.91
N SER A 345 -1.92 14.84 -7.35
CA SER A 345 -3.19 15.38 -7.88
C SER A 345 -3.16 16.91 -7.90
N LEU A 346 -3.45 17.50 -9.06
CA LEU A 346 -3.48 18.95 -9.27
C LEU A 346 -4.39 19.69 -8.28
N ARG A 347 -5.44 19.01 -7.80
CA ARG A 347 -6.48 19.65 -6.98
C ARG A 347 -6.11 19.77 -5.50
N HIS A 348 -5.27 18.87 -5.01
CA HIS A 348 -5.03 18.71 -3.56
C HIS A 348 -3.56 18.76 -3.22
N ARG A 349 -2.70 18.22 -4.07
CA ARG A 349 -1.25 18.10 -3.86
C ARG A 349 -0.47 18.21 -5.18
N PRO A 350 -0.61 19.32 -5.93
CA PRO A 350 0.05 19.52 -7.23
C PRO A 350 1.55 19.24 -7.25
N ASN A 351 2.27 19.34 -6.14
CA ASN A 351 3.70 19.07 -6.07
C ASN A 351 4.03 17.92 -5.10
N GLY A 352 3.08 17.01 -4.89
CA GLY A 352 3.23 15.90 -3.94
C GLY A 352 2.94 16.28 -2.48
N VAL A 353 2.88 17.57 -2.19
CA VAL A 353 2.59 18.14 -0.86
C VAL A 353 1.16 18.71 -0.85
N PRO A 354 0.35 18.45 0.20
CA PRO A 354 -0.95 19.08 0.36
C PRO A 354 -0.88 20.61 0.32
N ILE A 355 -1.76 21.25 -0.45
CA ILE A 355 -1.83 22.70 -0.52
C ILE A 355 -2.81 23.23 0.52
N CYS A 356 -2.25 23.96 1.48
CA CYS A 356 -2.99 24.67 2.51
C CYS A 356 -2.96 26.17 2.26
N CYS A 357 -3.92 26.89 2.82
CA CYS A 357 -3.89 28.33 2.82
C CYS A 357 -2.72 28.83 3.68
N PRO A 358 -1.87 29.75 3.17
CA PRO A 358 -0.69 30.22 3.90
C PRO A 358 -1.00 31.01 5.19
N GLN A 359 -2.26 31.41 5.42
CA GLN A 359 -2.63 32.20 6.60
C GLN A 359 -3.32 31.39 7.70
N CYS A 360 -4.19 30.46 7.32
CA CYS A 360 -5.03 29.72 8.28
C CYS A 360 -4.82 28.21 8.22
N GLU A 361 -3.87 27.75 7.39
CA GLU A 361 -3.47 26.36 7.19
C GLU A 361 -4.60 25.40 6.75
N GLN A 362 -5.77 25.94 6.41
CA GLN A 362 -6.90 25.16 5.94
C GLN A 362 -6.67 24.62 4.53
N PRO A 363 -7.18 23.42 4.19
CA PRO A 363 -7.08 22.87 2.85
C PRO A 363 -7.62 23.81 1.78
N ALA A 364 -6.81 24.06 0.75
CA ALA A 364 -7.20 24.96 -0.33
C ALA A 364 -8.24 24.33 -1.26
N SER A 365 -8.97 25.17 -2.00
CA SER A 365 -9.76 24.75 -3.15
C SER A 365 -9.03 25.08 -4.43
N PHE A 366 -8.91 24.10 -5.31
CA PHE A 366 -8.46 24.31 -6.68
C PHE A 366 -9.45 25.20 -7.44
N VAL A 367 -8.92 26.12 -8.25
CA VAL A 367 -9.72 27.07 -9.05
C VAL A 367 -9.54 26.78 -10.54
N SER A 368 -8.30 26.84 -11.03
CA SER A 368 -8.00 26.67 -12.44
C SER A 368 -6.52 26.38 -12.67
N LEU A 369 -6.21 25.94 -13.87
CA LEU A 369 -4.86 25.75 -14.37
C LEU A 369 -4.55 26.84 -15.42
N SER A 370 -3.31 27.26 -15.53
CA SER A 370 -2.87 28.14 -16.62
C SER A 370 -2.96 27.43 -17.97
N CYS A 371 -3.04 28.20 -19.06
CA CYS A 371 -3.16 27.67 -20.43
C CYS A 371 -1.98 26.75 -20.85
N ASN A 372 -0.81 26.96 -20.26
CA ASN A 372 0.40 26.15 -20.47
C ASN A 372 0.59 25.04 -19.44
N ASN A 373 -0.37 24.83 -18.53
CA ASN A 373 -0.32 23.80 -17.49
C ASN A 373 0.89 23.89 -16.55
N THR A 374 1.49 25.07 -16.35
CA THR A 374 2.64 25.27 -15.44
C THR A 374 2.25 25.89 -14.10
N ILE A 375 1.07 26.50 -13.98
CA ILE A 375 0.63 27.19 -12.77
C ILE A 375 -0.77 26.74 -12.39
N ALA A 376 -0.94 26.24 -11.16
CA ALA A 376 -2.23 25.97 -10.56
C ALA A 376 -2.68 27.13 -9.67
N LYS A 377 -3.95 27.54 -9.78
CA LYS A 377 -4.56 28.58 -8.95
C LYS A 377 -5.40 27.95 -7.84
N PHE A 378 -5.21 28.46 -6.63
CA PHE A 378 -5.91 28.00 -5.44
C PHE A 378 -6.66 29.14 -4.77
N ARG A 379 -7.64 28.78 -3.94
CA ARG A 379 -8.44 29.68 -3.13
C ARG A 379 -8.60 29.14 -1.72
N CYS A 380 -8.51 30.01 -0.71
CA CYS A 380 -8.86 29.66 0.67
C CYS A 380 -10.38 29.46 0.82
N ARG A 381 -10.78 28.40 1.52
CA ARG A 381 -12.20 28.11 1.80
C ARG A 381 -12.79 29.08 2.82
N GLN A 382 -12.00 29.60 3.77
CA GLN A 382 -12.49 30.56 4.75
C GLN A 382 -12.93 31.88 4.11
N LEU A 383 -14.04 32.43 4.61
CA LEU A 383 -14.67 33.63 4.05
C LEU A 383 -14.03 34.93 4.58
N PHE A 384 -13.44 34.89 5.78
CA PHE A 384 -13.01 36.06 6.54
C PHE A 384 -11.51 36.39 6.41
N HIS A 385 -10.93 36.18 5.22
CA HIS A 385 -9.58 36.64 4.95
C HIS A 385 -9.65 38.11 4.55
N ASP A 386 -8.87 38.96 5.22
CA ASP A 386 -8.76 40.37 4.87
C ASP A 386 -8.23 40.52 3.43
N PRO A 387 -9.04 41.05 2.50
CA PRO A 387 -8.68 41.14 1.08
C PRO A 387 -7.52 42.09 0.80
N HIS A 388 -7.14 42.96 1.74
CA HIS A 388 -6.09 43.95 1.55
C HIS A 388 -4.71 43.50 2.04
N SER A 389 -4.63 42.64 3.05
CA SER A 389 -3.37 42.11 3.58
C SER A 389 -2.98 40.74 3.00
N SER A 390 -3.93 39.97 2.46
CA SER A 390 -3.60 38.72 1.79
C SER A 390 -4.65 38.27 0.77
N PRO A 391 -4.25 37.97 -0.47
CA PRO A 391 -5.18 37.51 -1.45
C PRO A 391 -5.69 36.12 -1.07
N ARG A 392 -7.02 35.98 -1.00
CA ARG A 392 -7.71 34.69 -0.85
C ARG A 392 -7.36 33.69 -1.96
N HIS A 393 -6.72 34.16 -3.04
CA HIS A 393 -6.26 33.38 -4.17
C HIS A 393 -4.75 33.48 -4.31
N TRP A 394 -4.11 32.36 -4.61
CA TRP A 394 -2.68 32.33 -4.91
C TRP A 394 -2.38 31.34 -6.03
N LYS A 395 -1.13 31.32 -6.46
CA LYS A 395 -0.62 30.54 -7.58
C LYS A 395 0.49 29.63 -7.07
N GLU A 396 0.46 28.37 -7.49
CA GLU A 396 1.51 27.38 -7.27
C GLU A 396 2.14 27.00 -8.60
N THR A 397 3.45 27.11 -8.69
CA THR A 397 4.21 26.61 -9.84
C THR A 397 4.27 25.10 -9.78
N LEU A 398 3.86 24.43 -10.86
CA LEU A 398 3.88 22.97 -10.93
C LEU A 398 5.28 22.47 -11.23
N LEU A 399 5.71 21.46 -10.48
CA LEU A 399 6.96 20.75 -10.77
C LEU A 399 6.85 20.05 -12.12
N LEU A 400 7.92 20.19 -12.90
CA LEU A 400 8.15 19.51 -14.17
C LEU A 400 9.17 18.39 -13.98
N SER A 401 9.25 17.48 -14.94
CA SER A 401 10.27 16.43 -14.95
C SER A 401 11.66 17.04 -15.12
N ASP A 402 12.65 16.46 -14.44
CA ASP A 402 14.07 16.78 -14.54
C ASP A 402 14.90 15.50 -14.29
N ASP A 403 16.23 15.60 -14.27
CA ASP A 403 17.13 14.45 -14.09
C ASP A 403 16.93 13.73 -12.75
N THR A 404 16.40 14.43 -11.76
CA THR A 404 16.14 13.92 -10.40
C THR A 404 14.68 13.55 -10.18
N ARG A 405 13.76 13.89 -11.09
CA ARG A 405 12.34 13.60 -10.93
C ARG A 405 11.60 13.28 -12.21
N VAL A 406 10.70 12.31 -12.09
CA VAL A 406 9.74 11.96 -13.12
C VAL A 406 8.36 12.38 -12.66
N VAL A 407 7.66 13.17 -13.47
CA VAL A 407 6.27 13.57 -13.24
C VAL A 407 5.35 12.76 -14.15
N GLY A 408 4.37 12.10 -13.56
CA GLY A 408 3.33 11.36 -14.28
C GLY A 408 2.42 12.28 -15.10
N GLU A 409 1.76 11.72 -16.11
CA GLU A 409 0.94 12.47 -17.06
C GLU A 409 -0.26 13.18 -16.41
N LEU A 410 -0.75 14.24 -17.08
CA LEU A 410 -1.94 14.99 -16.66
C LEU A 410 -3.24 14.20 -16.86
N ASN A 411 -3.25 13.29 -17.84
CA ASN A 411 -4.41 12.49 -18.22
C ASN A 411 -4.35 11.12 -17.52
N GLY A 412 -4.46 11.09 -16.20
CA GLY A 412 -4.41 9.85 -15.42
C GLY A 412 -4.09 10.07 -13.95
N CYS A 413 -3.49 9.07 -13.31
CA CYS A 413 -2.91 9.26 -11.99
C CYS A 413 -1.66 10.14 -12.12
N ARG A 414 -1.78 11.43 -11.78
CA ARG A 414 -0.61 12.29 -11.70
C ARG A 414 0.19 11.96 -10.44
N TYR A 415 1.46 11.66 -10.60
CA TYR A 415 2.41 11.35 -9.52
C TYR A 415 3.72 12.10 -9.71
N ILE A 416 4.54 12.15 -8.66
CA ILE A 416 5.94 12.59 -8.74
C ILE A 416 6.79 11.47 -8.15
N MET A 417 7.78 11.03 -8.91
CA MET A 417 8.82 10.12 -8.44
C MET A 417 10.13 10.89 -8.42
N ALA A 418 10.69 11.12 -7.23
CA ALA A 418 11.95 11.85 -7.06
C ALA A 418 13.03 10.92 -6.53
N LYS A 419 14.24 11.03 -7.10
CA LYS A 419 15.46 10.48 -6.52
C LYS A 419 15.92 11.42 -5.41
N GLU A 420 16.28 10.85 -4.28
CA GLU A 420 16.74 11.64 -3.14
C GLU A 420 18.25 11.72 -3.09
N SER A 421 18.75 12.89 -2.77
CA SER A 421 20.16 13.10 -2.44
C SER A 421 20.42 12.46 -1.09
N MET A 422 21.23 11.40 -1.06
CA MET A 422 21.70 10.84 0.20
C MET A 422 22.60 11.86 0.90
N PRO A 423 22.56 11.93 2.24
CA PRO A 423 23.56 12.66 3.00
C PRO A 423 24.96 12.14 2.62
N LYS A 424 25.90 13.05 2.34
CA LYS A 424 27.28 12.72 1.93
C LYS A 424 28.08 11.90 2.96
N GLU A 425 27.55 11.70 4.16
CA GLU A 425 28.21 10.97 5.25
C GLU A 425 28.11 9.42 5.09
N LEU A 426 27.45 8.92 4.05
CA LEU A 426 27.26 7.49 3.76
C LEU A 426 27.81 7.05 2.39
N GLU A 427 28.47 7.95 1.65
CA GLU A 427 29.29 7.63 0.46
C GLU A 427 30.73 7.35 0.89
#